data_AF-Q2US67-F1
#
_entry.id   AF-Q2US67-F1
#
_cell.length_a   1.000
_cell.length_b   1.000
_cell.length_c   1.000
_cell.angle_alpha   90.00
_cell.angle_beta   90.00
_cell.angle_gamma   90.00
#
_symmetry.space_group_name_H-M   'P 1'
#
loop_
_entity.id
_entity.type
_entity.pdbx_description
1 polymer ?
#
loop_
_entity_poly.entity_id
_entity_poly.type
_entity_poly.pdbx_seq_one_letter_code
_entity_poly.pdbx_strand_id
1 'polypeptide(L)'
;MNMYEAPGGCSVFRAFQSWLGLSRHGPQQGTLVVHPILQPSTAYWMLRPFFKPTRKSSLDGWKFSLDDDEGNVYLHGANPGTAQEHTPDHHPHLMLHKTMIPYPTVDPGDTVFWSADTIHGTEGENTGDTDAST
;
A
#
# COMPACT_ATOMS: atom_id res chain seq x y z
N MET A 1 -7.51 -12.57 -2.72
CA MET A 1 -7.96 -13.93 -3.07
C MET A 1 -6.76 -14.86 -3.10
N ASN A 2 -6.94 -16.13 -2.76
CA ASN A 2 -5.84 -17.10 -2.70
C ASN A 2 -5.84 -17.99 -3.96
N MET A 3 -4.95 -17.71 -4.92
CA MET A 3 -4.78 -18.53 -6.14
C MET A 3 -3.50 -19.39 -6.13
N TYR A 4 -2.65 -19.24 -5.11
CA TYR A 4 -1.33 -19.87 -5.05
C TYR A 4 -1.09 -20.65 -3.75
N GLU A 5 -2.14 -20.84 -2.94
CA GLU A 5 -2.11 -21.50 -1.63
C GLU A 5 -1.00 -20.94 -0.69
N ALA A 6 -0.63 -19.68 -0.89
CA ALA A 6 0.49 -19.08 -0.20
C ALA A 6 0.10 -18.62 1.22
N PRO A 7 1.04 -18.63 2.17
CA PRO A 7 0.86 -18.02 3.49
C PRO A 7 0.44 -16.55 3.35
N GLY A 8 -0.57 -16.12 4.14
CA GLY A 8 -1.12 -14.76 4.08
C GLY A 8 -2.30 -14.57 3.11
N GLY A 9 -2.67 -15.60 2.34
CA GLY A 9 -3.89 -15.59 1.53
C GLY A 9 -5.16 -15.55 2.39
N CYS A 10 -6.13 -14.69 2.02
CA CYS A 10 -7.46 -14.64 2.63
C CYS A 10 -8.49 -15.34 1.70
N SER A 11 -9.27 -16.27 2.26
CA SER A 11 -10.33 -17.02 1.57
C SER A 11 -11.69 -16.30 1.55
N VAL A 12 -11.80 -15.18 2.27
CA VAL A 12 -13.04 -14.39 2.39
C VAL A 12 -12.87 -13.07 1.65
N PHE A 13 -13.92 -12.65 0.95
CA PHE A 13 -14.00 -11.31 0.40
C PHE A 13 -14.23 -10.30 1.53
N ARG A 14 -13.40 -9.25 1.58
CA ARG A 14 -13.52 -8.15 2.54
C ARG A 14 -13.64 -6.85 1.76
N ALA A 15 -14.72 -6.10 1.98
CA ALA A 15 -14.85 -4.75 1.45
C ALA A 15 -13.95 -3.76 2.21
N PHE A 16 -13.84 -3.96 3.52
CA PHE A 16 -13.00 -3.17 4.42
C PHE A 16 -12.12 -4.10 5.26
N GLN A 17 -10.94 -3.60 5.60
CA GLN A 17 -10.11 -4.11 6.67
C GLN A 17 -10.25 -3.18 7.89
N SER A 18 -9.95 -3.71 9.08
CA SER A 18 -10.10 -2.96 10.31
C SER A 18 -9.31 -3.55 11.47
N TRP A 19 -9.18 -2.77 12.53
CA TRP A 19 -8.72 -3.20 13.85
C TRP A 19 -9.46 -2.43 14.96
N LEU A 20 -9.36 -2.91 16.20
CA LEU A 20 -10.02 -2.34 17.39
C LEU A 20 -8.95 -1.85 18.35
N GLY A 21 -8.92 -0.56 18.68
CA GLY A 21 -7.97 -0.03 19.64
C GLY A 21 -8.09 -0.73 20.99
N LEU A 22 -7.00 -1.34 21.47
CA LEU A 22 -6.91 -1.95 22.81
C LEU A 22 -6.08 -1.10 23.78
N SER A 23 -5.39 -0.11 23.25
CA SER A 23 -4.51 0.81 23.97
C SER A 23 -4.57 2.19 23.32
N ARG A 24 -4.25 3.23 24.07
CA ARG A 24 -4.15 4.59 23.51
C ARG A 24 -2.83 4.74 22.74
N HIS A 25 -2.90 4.97 21.44
CA HIS A 25 -1.72 5.22 20.60
C HIS A 25 -2.10 6.04 19.36
N GLY A 26 -1.12 6.64 18.68
CA GLY A 26 -1.34 7.48 17.51
C GLY A 26 -0.08 7.70 16.67
N PRO A 27 0.01 8.84 15.96
CA PRO A 27 1.18 9.16 15.14
C PRO A 27 2.50 9.09 15.91
N GLN A 28 3.54 8.59 15.26
CA GLN A 28 4.89 8.28 15.79
C GLN A 28 4.93 7.16 16.84
N GLN A 29 3.82 6.46 17.06
CA GLN A 29 3.73 5.37 18.04
C GLN A 29 3.51 4.02 17.37
N GLY A 30 4.06 3.83 16.16
CA GLY A 30 3.96 2.58 15.42
C GLY A 30 2.57 2.31 14.84
N THR A 31 1.77 3.35 14.60
CA THR A 31 0.38 3.17 14.14
C THR A 31 0.28 2.86 12.64
N LEU A 32 -0.93 2.58 12.17
CA LEU A 32 -1.26 2.38 10.77
C LEU A 32 -1.10 3.70 9.98
N VAL A 33 -0.43 3.63 8.84
CA VAL A 33 -0.36 4.70 7.83
C VAL A 33 -1.09 4.28 6.57
N VAL A 34 -1.76 5.24 5.91
CA VAL A 34 -2.52 5.01 4.67
C VAL A 34 -2.24 6.06 3.62
N HIS A 35 -2.37 5.66 2.34
CA HIS A 35 -2.50 6.62 1.25
C HIS A 35 -3.97 7.12 1.21
N PRO A 36 -4.25 8.41 1.48
CA PRO A 36 -5.61 8.88 1.71
C PRO A 36 -6.46 8.96 0.43
N ILE A 37 -5.83 8.84 -0.75
CA ILE A 37 -6.51 8.95 -2.04
C ILE A 37 -6.67 7.57 -2.64
N LEU A 38 -7.89 7.02 -2.61
CA LEU A 38 -8.18 5.65 -3.05
C LEU A 38 -8.19 5.52 -4.58
N GLN A 39 -9.21 6.07 -5.24
CA GLN A 39 -9.48 5.82 -6.67
C GLN A 39 -8.27 6.04 -7.61
N PRO A 40 -7.59 7.20 -7.61
CA PRO A 40 -6.44 7.41 -8.50
C PRO A 40 -5.20 6.60 -8.11
N SER A 41 -4.99 6.27 -6.83
CA SER A 41 -3.86 5.41 -6.45
C SER A 41 -4.08 3.97 -6.92
N THR A 42 -5.30 3.46 -6.76
CA THR A 42 -5.69 2.13 -7.26
C THR A 42 -5.58 2.06 -8.79
N ALA A 43 -6.13 3.05 -9.50
CA ALA A 43 -5.99 3.12 -10.95
C ALA A 43 -4.52 3.19 -11.39
N TYR A 44 -3.70 3.97 -10.68
CA TYR A 44 -2.30 4.13 -11.00
C TYR A 44 -1.52 2.81 -10.91
N TRP A 45 -1.59 2.08 -9.79
CA TRP A 45 -0.79 0.86 -9.64
C TRP A 45 -1.32 -0.29 -10.52
N MET A 46 -2.64 -0.37 -10.76
CA MET A 46 -3.20 -1.33 -11.71
C MET A 46 -2.72 -1.08 -13.15
N LEU A 47 -2.61 0.18 -13.55
CA LEU A 47 -2.15 0.55 -14.89
C LEU A 47 -0.62 0.58 -15.03
N ARG A 48 0.11 0.61 -13.92
CA ARG A 48 1.57 0.76 -13.87
C ARG A 48 2.35 -0.18 -14.81
N PRO A 49 1.98 -1.46 -15.00
CA PRO A 49 2.69 -2.36 -15.91
C PRO A 49 2.63 -1.96 -17.39
N PHE A 50 1.58 -1.23 -17.79
CA PHE A 50 1.33 -0.88 -19.19
C PHE A 50 1.96 0.44 -19.63
N PHE A 51 2.55 1.20 -18.69
CA PHE A 51 3.20 2.47 -18.98
C PHE A 51 4.71 2.35 -18.82
N LYS A 52 5.45 2.84 -19.81
CA LYS A 52 6.92 2.87 -19.82
C LYS A 52 7.45 4.31 -19.84
N PRO A 53 8.55 4.59 -19.15
CA PRO A 53 9.14 5.92 -19.16
C PRO A 53 9.74 6.20 -20.53
N THR A 54 9.44 7.37 -21.09
CA THR A 54 10.10 7.89 -22.30
C THR A 54 11.38 8.66 -21.98
N ARG A 55 11.55 9.03 -20.71
CA ARG A 55 12.69 9.75 -20.17
C ARG A 55 13.21 9.02 -18.95
N LYS A 56 14.52 8.74 -18.93
CA LYS A 56 15.16 8.08 -17.79
C LYS A 56 15.08 8.99 -16.55
N SER A 57 14.72 8.40 -15.40
CA SER A 57 14.69 9.09 -14.11
C SER A 57 13.78 10.33 -14.05
N SER A 58 12.73 10.38 -14.89
CA SER A 58 11.73 11.44 -14.87
C SER A 58 10.37 10.87 -14.45
N LEU A 59 9.61 11.64 -13.68
CA LEU A 59 8.19 11.37 -13.45
C LEU A 59 7.35 11.78 -14.68
N ASP A 60 7.91 12.56 -15.59
CA ASP A 60 7.21 13.04 -16.78
C ASP A 60 7.53 12.18 -18.00
N GLY A 61 6.55 12.12 -18.92
CA GLY A 61 6.69 11.46 -20.20
C GLY A 61 6.62 9.95 -20.08
N TRP A 62 5.40 9.43 -20.00
CA TRP A 62 5.11 8.00 -20.00
C TRP A 62 4.26 7.66 -21.22
N LYS A 63 4.59 6.54 -21.86
CA LYS A 63 3.84 6.02 -23.00
C LYS A 63 3.23 4.67 -22.64
N PHE A 64 2.01 4.43 -23.12
CA PHE A 64 1.45 3.10 -23.12
C PHE A 64 2.30 2.20 -24.03
N SER A 65 2.69 1.03 -23.55
CA SER A 65 3.46 0.03 -24.30
C SER A 65 3.18 -1.35 -23.73
N LEU A 66 2.71 -2.26 -24.58
CA LEU A 66 2.58 -3.68 -24.23
C LEU A 66 3.90 -4.42 -24.46
N ASP A 67 4.74 -3.90 -25.34
CA ASP A 67 6.03 -4.47 -25.66
C ASP A 67 7.01 -4.16 -24.52
N ASP A 68 7.67 -5.20 -24.04
CA ASP A 68 9.00 -5.09 -23.49
C ASP A 68 9.99 -5.47 -24.59
N ASP A 69 11.16 -4.86 -24.60
CA ASP A 69 12.17 -5.16 -25.63
C ASP A 69 12.83 -6.56 -25.41
N GLU A 70 12.40 -7.31 -24.38
CA GLU A 70 13.08 -8.50 -23.83
C GLU A 70 12.19 -9.75 -23.61
N GLY A 71 10.90 -9.68 -23.93
CA GLY A 71 9.87 -10.71 -23.63
C GLY A 71 9.37 -10.79 -22.16
N ASN A 72 9.81 -9.90 -21.27
CA ASN A 72 9.62 -10.00 -19.81
C ASN A 72 8.46 -9.16 -19.23
N VAL A 73 7.37 -9.83 -18.84
CA VAL A 73 6.26 -9.18 -18.13
C VAL A 73 6.68 -8.74 -16.73
N TYR A 74 6.80 -7.43 -16.52
CA TYR A 74 7.16 -6.84 -15.24
C TYR A 74 5.94 -6.18 -14.55
N LEU A 75 5.45 -6.80 -13.47
CA LEU A 75 4.25 -6.38 -12.73
C LEU A 75 4.56 -5.59 -11.45
N HIS A 76 5.69 -4.89 -11.38
CA HIS A 76 5.99 -3.85 -10.38
C HIS A 76 5.52 -4.18 -8.95
N GLY A 77 6.14 -5.16 -8.28
CA GLY A 77 5.81 -5.55 -6.90
C GLY A 77 4.67 -6.58 -6.77
N ALA A 78 4.06 -7.02 -7.88
CA ALA A 78 3.14 -8.15 -7.88
C ALA A 78 3.92 -9.47 -8.06
N ASN A 79 4.12 -10.20 -6.96
CA ASN A 79 4.69 -11.54 -6.99
C ASN A 79 3.61 -12.58 -6.65
N PRO A 80 3.50 -13.69 -7.40
CA PRO A 80 2.56 -14.76 -7.08
C PRO A 80 2.67 -15.22 -5.62
N GLY A 81 1.53 -15.26 -4.94
CA GLY A 81 1.45 -15.69 -3.54
C GLY A 81 1.82 -14.64 -2.50
N THR A 82 2.15 -13.40 -2.88
CA THR A 82 2.41 -12.30 -1.93
C THR A 82 1.40 -11.18 -2.05
N ALA A 83 1.41 -10.26 -1.08
CA ALA A 83 0.72 -8.98 -1.22
C ALA A 83 1.36 -8.13 -2.33
N GLN A 84 0.56 -7.23 -2.92
CA GLN A 84 1.07 -6.21 -3.85
C GLN A 84 2.01 -5.26 -3.10
N GLU A 85 3.27 -5.24 -3.48
CA GLU A 85 4.25 -4.35 -2.88
C GLU A 85 4.23 -2.97 -3.55
N HIS A 86 4.22 -1.92 -2.72
CA HIS A 86 4.31 -0.54 -3.18
C HIS A 86 5.58 0.10 -2.64
N THR A 87 6.58 0.31 -3.51
CA THR A 87 7.85 0.95 -3.16
C THR A 87 8.07 2.23 -3.98
N PRO A 88 8.94 3.15 -3.54
CA PRO A 88 9.34 4.30 -4.35
C PRO A 88 9.91 3.93 -5.73
N ASP A 89 10.59 2.78 -5.83
CA ASP A 89 11.18 2.33 -7.10
C ASP A 89 10.13 1.79 -8.07
N HIS A 90 9.16 1.02 -7.57
CA HIS A 90 8.07 0.49 -8.39
C HIS A 90 7.04 1.58 -8.74
N HIS A 91 6.75 2.46 -7.78
CA HIS A 91 5.62 3.39 -7.79
C HIS A 91 6.02 4.83 -7.44
N PRO A 92 6.96 5.45 -8.19
CA PRO A 92 7.54 6.74 -7.80
C PRO A 92 6.52 7.89 -7.75
N HIS A 93 5.47 7.87 -8.59
CA HIS A 93 4.42 8.90 -8.61
C HIS A 93 3.52 8.89 -7.38
N LEU A 94 3.45 7.77 -6.64
CA LEU A 94 2.70 7.74 -5.38
C LEU A 94 3.39 8.60 -4.33
N MET A 95 4.70 8.85 -4.44
CA MET A 95 5.49 9.62 -3.48
C MET A 95 5.20 9.21 -2.02
N LEU A 96 5.23 7.90 -1.74
CA LEU A 96 4.74 7.31 -0.49
C LEU A 96 5.31 8.00 0.77
N HIS A 97 6.57 8.42 0.75
CA HIS A 97 7.21 9.17 1.84
C HIS A 97 6.58 10.54 2.17
N LYS A 98 5.74 11.08 1.28
CA LYS A 98 5.02 12.36 1.45
C LYS A 98 3.51 12.19 1.55
N THR A 99 2.97 11.11 1.01
CA THR A 99 1.53 10.93 0.81
C THR A 99 0.91 9.94 1.78
N MET A 100 1.71 9.08 2.42
CA MET A 100 1.25 8.23 3.50
C MET A 100 1.03 9.09 4.76
N ILE A 101 -0.18 9.00 5.33
CA ILE A 101 -0.55 9.72 6.55
C ILE A 101 -0.92 8.72 7.66
N PRO A 102 -0.55 8.97 8.92
CA PRO A 102 -0.95 8.13 10.04
C PRO A 102 -2.44 8.32 10.36
N TYR A 103 -3.06 7.28 10.89
CA TYR A 103 -4.36 7.45 11.56
C TYR A 103 -4.22 8.39 12.78
N PRO A 104 -5.30 9.09 13.15
CA PRO A 104 -5.30 9.90 14.37
C PRO A 104 -5.11 9.02 15.61
N THR A 105 -4.81 9.66 16.74
CA THR A 105 -4.79 8.97 18.03
C THR A 105 -6.10 8.26 18.27
N VAL A 106 -6.01 6.98 18.63
CA VAL A 106 -7.12 6.14 19.04
C VAL A 106 -7.09 5.88 20.53
N ASP A 107 -8.26 5.68 21.11
CA ASP A 107 -8.47 5.21 22.47
C ASP A 107 -8.98 3.75 22.49
N PRO A 108 -8.84 3.03 23.62
CA PRO A 108 -9.44 1.71 23.76
C PRO A 108 -10.95 1.73 23.45
N GLY A 109 -11.37 0.90 22.50
CA GLY A 109 -12.75 0.85 22.00
C GLY A 109 -12.98 1.55 20.65
N ASP A 110 -12.07 2.41 20.21
CA ASP A 110 -12.15 3.00 18.88
C ASP A 110 -11.91 1.95 17.79
N THR A 111 -12.60 2.10 16.66
CA THR A 111 -12.44 1.20 15.51
C THR A 111 -12.02 1.97 14.29
N VAL A 112 -11.02 1.42 13.59
CA VAL A 112 -10.46 2.01 12.39
C VAL A 112 -10.76 1.09 11.21
N PHE A 113 -11.26 1.67 10.12
CA PHE A 113 -11.59 0.96 8.88
C PHE A 113 -10.91 1.61 7.67
N TRP A 114 -10.46 0.78 6.73
CA TRP A 114 -9.98 1.21 5.41
C TRP A 114 -10.47 0.26 4.33
N SER A 115 -10.67 0.79 3.11
CA SER A 115 -11.06 -0.04 1.96
C SER A 115 -9.98 -1.09 1.69
N ALA A 116 -10.38 -2.30 1.26
CA ALA A 116 -9.47 -3.38 0.93
C ALA A 116 -8.40 -3.00 -0.12
N ASP A 117 -8.68 -2.00 -0.96
CA ASP A 117 -7.77 -1.50 -2.01
C ASP A 117 -6.89 -0.32 -1.54
N THR A 118 -7.04 0.14 -0.30
CA THR A 118 -6.25 1.25 0.24
C THR A 118 -4.81 0.79 0.45
N ILE A 119 -3.85 1.53 -0.09
CA ILE A 119 -2.42 1.33 0.21
C ILE A 119 -2.20 1.68 1.68
N HIS A 120 -1.63 0.76 2.44
CA HIS A 120 -1.43 0.90 3.88
C HIS A 120 -0.13 0.21 4.32
N GLY A 121 0.37 0.61 5.48
CA GLY A 121 1.55 0.04 6.15
C GLY A 121 1.61 0.50 7.60
N THR A 122 2.67 0.17 8.31
CA THR A 122 2.92 0.70 9.66
C THR A 122 3.98 1.77 9.62
N GLU A 123 3.98 2.68 10.60
CA GLU A 123 5.12 3.57 10.80
C GLU A 123 6.42 2.76 10.99
N GLY A 124 7.54 3.29 10.46
CA GLY A 124 8.85 2.64 10.55
C GLY A 124 9.48 2.72 11.95
N GLU A 125 8.98 3.60 12.80
CA GLU A 125 9.43 3.82 14.17
C GLU A 125 8.24 3.84 15.12
N ASN A 126 8.45 3.35 16.34
CA ASN A 126 7.52 3.50 17.46
C ASN A 126 8.27 4.17 18.62
N THR A 127 8.02 5.45 18.84
CA THR A 127 8.60 6.24 19.93
C THR A 127 7.64 6.35 21.11
N GLY A 128 6.57 5.55 21.14
CA GLY A 128 5.64 5.50 22.25
C GLY A 128 6.23 4.79 23.47
N ASP A 129 5.82 5.23 24.66
CA ASP A 129 6.29 4.68 25.94
C ASP A 129 5.51 3.41 26.35
N THR A 130 4.50 3.03 25.57
CA THR A 130 3.59 1.92 25.82
C THR A 130 3.31 1.14 24.54
N ASP A 131 2.91 -0.12 24.69
CA ASP A 131 2.52 -0.96 23.56
C ASP A 131 1.35 -0.36 22.76
N ALA A 132 1.51 -0.33 21.44
CA ALA A 132 0.46 0.04 20.49
C ALA A 132 -0.33 -1.20 20.07
N SER A 133 -1.33 -1.56 20.89
CA SER A 133 -2.19 -2.73 20.71
C SER A 133 -3.50 -2.39 19.97
N THR A 134 -3.81 -3.19 18.95
CA THR A 134 -4.96 -3.09 18.04
C THR A 134 -5.66 -4.44 17.83
#